data_AF-A0A2N0M5J5-F1
#
_entry.id   AF-A0A2N0M5J5-F1
#
_cell.length_a   1.000
_cell.length_b   1.000
_cell.length_c   1.000
_cell.angle_alpha   90.00
_cell.angle_beta   90.00
_cell.angle_gamma   90.00
#
_symmetry.space_group_name_H-M   'P 1'
#
loop_
_entity.id
_entity.type
_entity.pdbx_description
1 polymer ?
#
loop_
_entity_poly.entity_id
_entity_poly.type
_entity_poly.pdbx_seq_one_letter_code
_entity_poly.pdbx_strand_id
1 'polypeptide(L)'
;MSLYFLLGTLSSGGRTKLHNEPNLLVNCTRNVDIPGAEILGTYAVLGRYDYVLMVDADDNEAVAKISLEIGVGTGLHIETLPAIAIGFLADTSPGDPLDRPAYIQETPDRSGLT
;
A
#
# COMPACT_ATOMS: atom_id res chain seq x y z
N MET A 1 -0.85 -15.25 -1.23
CA MET A 1 -0.37 -13.95 -1.69
C MET A 1 0.66 -13.43 -0.70
N SER A 2 1.53 -12.53 -1.16
CA SER A 2 2.64 -11.96 -0.40
C SER A 2 2.41 -10.48 -0.19
N LEU A 3 2.74 -9.99 1.00
CA LEU A 3 2.61 -8.60 1.36
C LEU A 3 3.82 -7.79 0.88
N TYR A 4 3.57 -6.62 0.32
CA TYR A 4 4.58 -5.64 -0.06
C TYR A 4 4.23 -4.25 0.48
N PHE A 5 5.26 -3.49 0.85
CA PHE A 5 5.14 -2.07 1.11
C PHE A 5 5.82 -1.28 -0.01
N LEU A 6 5.08 -0.35 -0.61
CA LEU A 6 5.60 0.60 -1.58
C LEU A 6 5.76 1.94 -0.88
N LEU A 7 7.00 2.36 -0.69
CA LEU A 7 7.35 3.61 -0.02
C LEU A 7 7.60 4.69 -1.08
N GLY A 8 6.73 5.69 -1.12
CA GLY A 8 6.73 6.73 -2.15
C GLY A 8 7.29 8.06 -1.66
N THR A 9 8.20 8.65 -2.42
CA THR A 9 8.65 10.05 -2.25
C THR A 9 8.35 10.83 -3.53
N LEU A 10 7.73 12.00 -3.41
CA LEU A 10 7.41 12.85 -4.55
C LEU A 10 8.69 13.43 -5.17
N SER A 11 8.85 13.19 -6.47
CA SER A 11 9.81 13.94 -7.28
C SER A 11 9.41 15.42 -7.38
N SER A 12 10.31 16.28 -7.86
CA SER A 12 9.99 17.67 -8.16
C SER A 12 8.78 17.80 -9.10
N GLY A 13 8.71 16.98 -10.14
CA GLY A 13 7.56 16.92 -11.04
C GLY A 13 6.29 16.39 -10.37
N GLY A 14 6.43 15.37 -9.52
CA GLY A 14 5.31 14.83 -8.73
C GLY A 14 4.67 15.87 -7.82
N ARG A 15 5.48 16.73 -7.18
CA ARG A 15 4.98 17.85 -6.35
C ARG A 15 4.13 18.84 -7.14
N THR A 16 4.58 19.20 -8.35
CA THR A 16 3.82 20.08 -9.24
C THR A 16 2.51 19.43 -9.69
N LYS A 17 2.54 18.14 -10.06
CA LYS A 17 1.32 17.40 -10.42
C LYS A 17 0.33 17.38 -9.25
N LEU A 18 0.78 17.03 -8.05
CA LEU A 18 -0.06 16.96 -6.86
C LEU A 18 -0.63 18.34 -6.47
N HIS A 19 0.14 19.42 -6.65
CA HIS A 19 -0.36 20.78 -6.42
C HIS A 19 -1.53 21.13 -7.35
N ASN A 20 -1.45 20.71 -8.62
CA ASN A 20 -2.50 20.96 -9.61
C ASN A 20 -3.70 20.00 -9.46
N GLU A 21 -3.44 18.76 -9.05
CA GLU A 21 -4.46 17.73 -8.81
C GLU A 21 -4.29 17.14 -7.40
N PRO A 22 -4.94 17.74 -6.37
CA PRO A 22 -4.78 17.31 -4.98
C PRO A 22 -5.20 15.85 -4.71
N ASN A 23 -6.08 15.29 -5.55
CA ASN A 23 -6.57 13.92 -5.43
C ASN A 23 -5.78 12.92 -6.29
N LEU A 24 -4.66 13.33 -6.89
CA LEU A 24 -3.89 12.55 -7.87
C LEU A 24 -3.58 11.13 -7.40
N LEU A 25 -3.03 10.98 -6.19
CA LEU A 25 -2.65 9.67 -5.68
C LEU A 25 -3.88 8.77 -5.46
N VAL A 26 -4.96 9.31 -4.88
CA VAL A 26 -6.19 8.56 -4.63
C VAL A 26 -6.85 8.12 -5.94
N ASN A 27 -6.89 9.01 -6.92
CA ASN A 27 -7.42 8.71 -8.25
C ASN A 27 -6.58 7.63 -8.94
N CYS A 28 -5.25 7.74 -8.86
CA CYS A 28 -4.34 6.77 -9.44
C CYS A 28 -4.50 5.39 -8.77
N THR A 29 -4.45 5.30 -7.45
CA THR A 29 -4.59 4.03 -6.73
C THR A 29 -5.95 3.37 -6.94
N ARG A 30 -7.02 4.15 -7.11
CA ARG A 30 -8.37 3.62 -7.39
C ARG A 30 -8.50 3.04 -8.80
N ASN A 31 -7.77 3.61 -9.76
CA ASN A 31 -7.91 3.26 -11.18
C ASN A 31 -6.89 2.19 -11.62
N VAL A 32 -5.89 1.89 -10.79
CA VAL A 32 -4.94 0.82 -11.06
C VAL A 32 -5.63 -0.53 -10.87
N ASP A 33 -5.63 -1.32 -11.93
CA ASP A 33 -6.19 -2.67 -11.97
C ASP A 33 -5.14 -3.60 -12.60
N ILE A 34 -4.39 -4.33 -11.75
CA ILE A 34 -3.35 -5.26 -12.17
C ILE A 34 -3.76 -6.66 -11.68
N PRO A 35 -3.95 -7.64 -12.58
CA PRO A 35 -4.27 -9.00 -12.20
C PRO A 35 -3.24 -9.58 -11.22
N GLY A 36 -3.73 -10.18 -10.14
CA GLY A 36 -2.89 -10.78 -9.09
C GLY A 36 -2.25 -9.78 -8.14
N ALA A 37 -2.69 -8.52 -8.11
CA ALA A 37 -2.28 -7.56 -7.09
C ALA A 37 -3.44 -6.66 -6.65
N GLU A 38 -3.50 -6.37 -5.35
CA GLU A 38 -4.51 -5.51 -4.74
C GLU A 38 -3.85 -4.48 -3.82
N ILE A 39 -4.22 -3.21 -3.97
CA ILE A 39 -3.81 -2.17 -3.03
C ILE A 39 -4.74 -2.21 -1.82
N LEU A 40 -4.20 -2.66 -0.71
CA LEU A 40 -4.89 -2.88 0.55
C LEU A 40 -5.13 -1.57 1.32
N GLY A 41 -4.25 -0.59 1.13
CA GLY A 41 -4.36 0.71 1.76
C GLY A 41 -3.24 1.66 1.36
N THR A 42 -3.56 2.95 1.39
CA THR A 42 -2.63 4.04 1.02
C THR A 42 -2.65 5.09 2.12
N TYR A 43 -1.48 5.46 2.62
CA TYR A 43 -1.31 6.36 3.74
C TYR A 43 -0.33 7.48 3.38
N ALA A 44 -0.67 8.72 3.72
CA ALA A 44 0.33 9.80 3.78
C ALA A 44 1.07 9.70 5.12
N VAL A 45 2.39 9.84 5.11
CA VAL A 45 3.23 9.71 6.31
C VAL A 45 4.13 10.93 6.47
N LEU A 46 4.48 11.24 7.71
CA LEU A 46 5.36 12.36 8.06
C LEU A 46 6.75 11.83 8.41
N GLY A 47 7.53 11.52 7.38
CA GLY A 47 8.86 10.93 7.55
C GLY A 47 9.75 11.08 6.33
N ARG A 48 10.66 10.12 6.14
CA ARG A 48 11.56 10.07 4.97
C ARG A 48 10.79 9.92 3.66
N TYR A 49 9.68 9.23 3.70
CA TYR A 49 8.77 9.01 2.57
C TYR A 49 7.54 9.88 2.77
N ASP A 50 6.88 10.23 1.67
CA ASP A 50 5.64 11.00 1.69
C ASP A 50 4.42 10.07 1.80
N TYR A 51 4.52 8.86 1.23
CA TYR A 51 3.44 7.87 1.19
C TYR A 51 3.91 6.45 1.48
N VAL A 52 3.00 5.64 2.02
CA VAL A 52 3.13 4.19 2.18
C VAL A 52 1.90 3.54 1.57
N LEU A 53 2.13 2.62 0.64
CA LEU A 53 1.09 1.77 0.06
C LEU A 53 1.33 0.34 0.54
N MET A 54 0.26 -0.31 0.98
CA MET A 54 0.24 -1.71 1.35
C MET A 54 -0.39 -2.49 0.19
N VAL A 55 0.32 -3.48 -0.34
CA VAL A 55 -0.10 -4.22 -1.54
C VAL A 55 -0.01 -5.71 -1.25
N ASP A 56 -1.09 -6.45 -1.49
CA ASP A 56 -1.06 -7.90 -1.56
C ASP A 56 -0.88 -8.31 -3.02
N ALA A 57 0.06 -9.22 -3.30
CA ALA A 57 0.29 -9.66 -4.67
C ALA A 57 0.68 -11.14 -4.74
N ASP A 58 0.32 -11.80 -5.84
CA ASP A 58 0.65 -13.19 -6.13
C ASP A 58 2.14 -13.39 -6.35
N ASP A 59 2.79 -12.46 -7.06
CA ASP A 59 4.21 -12.53 -7.40
C ASP A 59 4.89 -11.15 -7.54
N ASN A 60 6.21 -11.18 -7.75
CA ASN A 60 7.03 -9.99 -7.93
C ASN A 60 6.69 -9.20 -9.21
N GLU A 61 6.15 -9.86 -10.24
CA GLU A 61 5.81 -9.21 -11.50
C GLU A 61 4.57 -8.32 -11.32
N ALA A 62 3.54 -8.83 -10.62
CA ALA A 62 2.32 -8.11 -10.34
C ALA A 62 2.59 -6.83 -9.52
N VAL A 63 3.37 -6.92 -8.44
CA VAL A 63 3.73 -5.74 -7.62
C VAL A 63 4.63 -4.75 -8.37
N ALA A 64 5.53 -5.23 -9.24
CA ALA A 64 6.36 -4.36 -10.06
C ALA A 64 5.53 -3.52 -11.03
N LYS A 65 4.48 -4.11 -11.62
CA LYS A 65 3.52 -3.37 -12.47
C LYS A 65 2.76 -2.31 -11.68
N ILE A 66 2.22 -2.66 -10.50
CA ILE A 66 1.59 -1.69 -9.59
C ILE A 66 2.55 -0.52 -9.30
N SER A 67 3.79 -0.83 -8.90
CA SER A 67 4.80 0.20 -8.60
C SER A 67 5.07 1.11 -9.79
N LEU A 68 5.15 0.55 -11.00
CA LEU A 68 5.41 1.34 -12.21
C LEU A 68 4.22 2.27 -12.53
N GLU A 69 3.00 1.75 -12.53
CA GLU A 69 1.79 2.52 -12.83
C GLU A 69 1.60 3.68 -11.85
N ILE A 70 1.74 3.42 -10.54
CA ILE A 70 1.66 4.47 -9.52
C ILE A 70 2.79 5.49 -9.71
N GLY A 71 4.02 5.05 -9.92
CA GLY A 71 5.17 5.94 -10.10
C GLY A 71 5.00 6.89 -11.29
N VAL A 72 4.58 6.36 -12.45
CA VAL A 72 4.34 7.14 -13.68
C VAL A 72 3.17 8.12 -13.49
N GLY A 73 2.04 7.61 -12.98
CA GLY A 73 0.82 8.40 -12.80
C GLY A 73 1.06 9.59 -11.86
N THR A 74 1.71 9.33 -10.73
CA THR A 74 1.80 10.30 -9.62
C THR A 74 3.12 11.07 -9.57
N GLY A 75 4.17 10.58 -10.24
CA GLY A 75 5.52 11.13 -10.12
C GLY A 75 6.21 10.77 -8.81
N LEU A 76 5.78 9.70 -8.14
CA LEU A 76 6.46 9.12 -6.99
C LEU A 76 7.69 8.32 -7.44
N HIS A 77 8.79 8.53 -6.72
CA HIS A 77 9.89 7.56 -6.67
C HIS A 77 9.53 6.52 -5.61
N ILE A 78 9.46 5.25 -6.01
CA ILE A 78 8.95 4.16 -5.18
C ILE A 78 10.06 3.17 -4.84
N GLU A 79 10.20 2.89 -3.55
CA GLU A 79 10.97 1.77 -3.03
C GLU A 79 10.00 0.65 -2.63
N THR A 80 10.18 -0.55 -3.21
CA THR A 80 9.30 -1.71 -2.97
C THR A 80 9.97 -2.68 -2.00
N LEU A 81 9.28 -2.99 -0.91
CA LEU A 81 9.76 -3.88 0.16
C LEU A 81 8.84 -5.10 0.30
N PRO A 82 9.32 -6.31 -0.02
CA PRO A 82 8.64 -7.54 0.37
C PRO A 82 8.57 -7.61 1.90
N ALA A 83 7.41 -7.96 2.44
CA ALA A 83 7.16 -7.98 3.87
C ALA A 83 6.74 -9.37 4.33
N ILE A 84 7.39 -9.84 5.39
CA ILE A 84 7.01 -11.05 6.11
C ILE A 84 6.41 -10.60 7.44
N ALA A 85 5.15 -10.94 7.69
CA ALA A 85 4.53 -10.65 8.98
C ALA A 85 5.32 -11.36 10.09
N ILE A 86 5.60 -10.63 11.18
CA ILE A 86 6.46 -11.16 12.26
C ILE A 86 5.91 -12.45 12.88
N GLY A 87 4.60 -12.64 12.87
CA GLY A 87 3.95 -13.89 13.29
C GLY A 87 4.50 -15.14 12.60
N PHE A 88 4.81 -15.06 11.31
CA PHE A 88 5.39 -16.19 10.57
C PHE A 88 6.82 -16.54 11.00
N LEU A 89 7.52 -15.60 11.65
CA LEU A 89 8.87 -15.80 12.15
C LEU A 89 8.90 -16.13 13.65
N ALA A 90 7.80 -15.86 14.36
CA ALA A 90 7.70 -16.05 15.80
C ALA A 90 7.23 -17.48 16.10
N ASP A 91 7.94 -18.18 16.99
CA ASP A 91 7.54 -19.47 17.53
C ASP A 91 6.39 -19.25 18.55
N THR A 92 5.22 -18.89 18.03
CA THR A 92 4.08 -18.42 18.82
C THR A 92 3.10 -19.55 19.09
N SER A 93 2.61 -19.62 20.33
CA SER A 93 1.56 -20.56 20.71
C SER A 93 0.22 -20.12 20.09
N PRO A 94 -0.70 -21.06 19.77
CA PRO A 94 -1.97 -20.74 19.14
C PRO A 94 -2.74 -19.68 19.94
N GLY A 95 -3.02 -18.53 19.34
CA GLY A 95 -3.79 -17.44 19.96
C GLY A 95 -3.01 -16.16 20.29
N ASP A 96 -1.74 -16.04 19.91
CA ASP A 96 -1.00 -14.78 19.98
C ASP A 96 -1.57 -13.75 18.97
N PRO A 97 -1.77 -12.47 19.33
CA PRO A 97 -2.11 -11.40 18.38
C PRO A 97 -1.20 -11.31 17.16
N LEU A 98 0.06 -11.76 17.28
CA LEU A 98 1.03 -11.83 16.19
C LEU A 98 0.76 -12.99 15.21
N ASP A 99 0.02 -14.02 15.64
CA ASP A 99 -0.34 -15.22 14.86
C ASP A 99 -1.44 -14.94 13.82
N ARG A 100 -2.13 -13.79 13.92
CA ARG A 100 -3.11 -13.37 12.90
C ARG A 100 -2.38 -12.63 11.77
N PRO A 101 -2.64 -12.96 10.49
CA PRO A 101 -2.28 -12.05 9.42
C PRO A 101 -3.03 -10.74 9.72
N ALA A 102 -2.29 -9.68 10.02
CA ALA A 102 -2.79 -8.37 10.44
C ALA A 102 -3.65 -7.65 9.37
N TYR A 103 -4.12 -8.38 8.36
CA TYR A 103 -4.85 -7.88 7.22
C TYR A 103 -6.38 -7.84 7.40
N ILE A 104 -6.91 -8.35 8.51
CA ILE A 104 -8.34 -8.17 8.80
C ILE A 104 -8.55 -6.76 9.36
N GLN A 105 -8.75 -5.78 8.48
CA GLN A 105 -9.47 -4.57 8.86
C GLN A 105 -10.93 -4.97 9.10
N GLU A 106 -11.28 -5.22 10.35
CA GLU A 106 -12.69 -5.19 10.75
C GLU A 106 -13.23 -3.81 10.39
N THR A 107 -14.16 -3.78 9.43
CA THR A 107 -14.88 -2.56 9.07
C THR A 107 -15.58 -2.09 10.34
N PRO A 108 -15.35 -0.85 10.83
CA PRO A 108 -16.10 -0.39 11.99
C PRO A 108 -17.57 -0.41 11.61
N ASP A 109 -18.36 -1.19 12.34
CA ASP A 109 -19.79 -1.32 12.14
C ASP A 109 -20.42 0.08 12.22
N ARG A 110 -20.85 0.60 11.08
CA ARG A 110 -21.56 1.89 10.97
C ARG A 110 -23.07 1.72 11.18
N SER A 111 -23.50 0.68 11.87
CA SER A 111 -24.92 0.45 12.22
C SER A 111 -25.50 1.40 13.29
N GLY A 112 -24.70 2.33 13.83
CA GLY A 112 -25.10 3.19 14.96
C GLY A 112 -25.37 4.68 14.68
N LEU A 113 -25.33 5.16 13.42
CA LEU A 113 -25.68 6.55 13.10
C LEU A 113 -26.94 6.64 12.22
N THR A 114 -28.10 6.63 12.88
CA THR A 114 -29.37 7.19 12.39
C THR A 114 -30.04 7.94 13.52
#